data_AF-A0A539DKU0-F1
#
_entry.id   AF-A0A539DKU0-F1
#
_cell.length_a   1.000
_cell.length_b   1.000
_cell.length_c   1.000
_cell.angle_alpha   90.00
_cell.angle_beta   90.00
_cell.angle_gamma   90.00
#
_symmetry.space_group_name_H-M   'P 1'
#
loop_
_entity.id
_entity.type
_entity.pdbx_description
1 polymer ?
#
loop_
_entity_poly.entity_id
_entity_poly.type
_entity_poly.pdbx_seq_one_letter_code
_entity_poly.pdbx_strand_id
1 'polypeptide(L)'
;WLDPHKVRKLTIVGTKKMLVFDDMEATEKIWIYDRGVGEPTSALSYGEDLTLRFGDITVPFIKMTEPLGLEVQHFLDCCRSGETPRSDGRDGLRVVRILEAVGESMAAGGAPVVTTVEV
;
A
#
# COMPACT_ATOMS: atom_id res chain seq x y z
N TRP A 1 9.60 -12.56 11.30
CA TRP A 1 9.63 -13.09 12.68
C TRP A 1 11.02 -13.45 13.15
N LEU A 2 11.89 -14.01 12.29
CA LEU A 2 13.31 -14.25 12.65
C LEU A 2 14.20 -13.00 12.51
N ASP A 3 13.78 -12.02 11.71
CA ASP A 3 14.46 -10.73 11.66
C ASP A 3 14.32 -10.03 13.03
N PRO A 4 15.43 -9.64 13.68
CA PRO A 4 15.39 -8.96 14.97
C PRO A 4 14.83 -7.53 14.86
N HIS A 5 14.73 -6.98 13.66
CA HIS A 5 14.17 -5.66 13.41
C HIS A 5 12.70 -5.79 13.00
N LYS A 6 11.83 -5.15 13.77
CA LYS A 6 10.42 -5.02 13.41
C LYS A 6 10.27 -3.93 12.34
N VAL A 7 9.99 -4.34 11.10
CA VAL A 7 9.74 -3.44 9.96
C VAL A 7 8.31 -3.60 9.48
N ARG A 8 7.61 -2.47 9.31
CA ARG A 8 6.26 -2.38 8.72
C ARG A 8 6.21 -1.21 7.75
N LYS A 9 6.71 -1.46 6.54
CA LYS A 9 6.90 -0.43 5.52
C LYS A 9 6.16 -0.82 4.25
N LEU A 10 5.40 0.12 3.70
CA LEU A 10 4.75 0.02 2.41
C LEU A 10 5.32 1.09 1.49
N THR A 11 5.72 0.71 0.29
CA THR A 11 6.15 1.65 -0.75
C THR A 11 5.22 1.52 -1.95
N ILE A 12 4.64 2.65 -2.36
CA ILE A 12 3.81 2.75 -3.55
C ILE A 12 4.58 3.57 -4.57
N VAL A 13 4.85 2.98 -5.73
CA VAL A 13 5.53 3.65 -6.84
C VAL A 13 4.50 3.92 -7.92
N GLY A 14 4.09 5.19 -8.05
CA GLY A 14 3.24 5.65 -9.12
C GLY A 14 4.04 6.37 -10.21
N THR A 15 3.42 6.55 -11.38
CA THR A 15 4.02 7.29 -12.51
C THR A 15 4.24 8.77 -12.18
N LYS A 16 3.41 9.34 -11.31
CA LYS A 16 3.46 10.76 -10.92
C LYS A 16 4.15 11.01 -9.59
N LYS A 17 4.03 10.13 -8.61
CA LYS A 17 4.63 10.30 -7.28
C LYS A 17 4.90 8.93 -6.67
N MET A 18 5.82 8.89 -5.73
CA MET A 18 6.07 7.73 -4.89
C MET A 18 5.66 8.06 -3.46
N LEU A 19 5.19 7.06 -2.73
CA LEU A 19 4.82 7.18 -1.33
C LEU A 19 5.52 6.09 -0.52
N VAL A 20 6.10 6.45 0.61
CA VAL A 20 6.55 5.51 1.63
C VAL A 20 5.69 5.73 2.86
N PHE A 21 5.05 4.66 3.33
CA PHE A 21 4.38 4.60 4.61
C PHE A 21 5.19 3.71 5.55
N ASP A 22 5.64 4.26 6.68
CA ASP A 22 6.32 3.53 7.75
C ASP A 22 5.47 3.55 9.02
N ASP A 23 4.82 2.42 9.32
CA ASP A 23 3.98 2.29 10.51
C ASP A 23 4.79 2.25 11.81
N MET A 24 6.11 2.03 11.73
CA MET A 24 6.96 2.01 12.91
C MET A 24 7.35 3.41 13.38
N GLU A 25 7.25 4.42 12.53
CA GLU A 25 7.61 5.81 12.88
C GLU A 25 6.55 6.47 13.75
N ALA A 26 6.96 7.22 14.78
CA ALA A 26 6.02 7.89 15.69
C ALA A 26 5.44 9.18 15.08
N THR A 27 6.24 9.86 14.27
CA THR A 27 5.92 11.07 13.50
C THR A 27 6.34 10.84 12.06
N GLU A 28 5.88 11.66 11.11
CA GLU A 28 6.38 11.60 9.72
C GLU A 28 6.18 10.22 9.04
N LYS A 29 5.12 9.50 9.42
CA LYS A 29 4.81 8.16 8.92
C LYS A 29 4.67 8.06 7.41
N ILE A 30 4.35 9.17 6.73
CA ILE A 30 4.11 9.23 5.30
C ILE A 30 5.10 10.19 4.66
N TRP A 31 5.82 9.69 3.66
CA TRP A 31 6.70 10.47 2.81
C TRP A 31 6.21 10.40 1.38
N ILE A 32 5.94 11.55 0.78
CA ILE A 32 5.53 11.65 -0.62
C ILE A 32 6.66 12.29 -1.40
N TYR A 33 7.17 11.59 -2.40
CA TYR A 33 8.21 12.06 -3.29
C TYR A 33 7.61 12.39 -4.64
N ASP A 34 7.65 13.67 -5.04
CA ASP A 34 7.42 14.05 -6.42
C ASP A 34 8.68 13.83 -7.25
N ARG A 35 9.08 12.57 -7.37
CA ARG A 35 10.18 12.16 -8.24
C ARG A 35 9.67 11.17 -9.26
N GLY A 36 10.18 11.26 -10.48
CA GLY A 36 9.79 10.38 -11.57
C GLY A 36 10.70 10.56 -12.77
N VAL A 37 10.46 9.74 -13.79
CA VAL A 37 11.09 9.91 -15.10
C VAL A 37 10.12 10.73 -15.95
N GLY A 38 10.60 11.82 -16.54
CA GLY A 38 9.88 12.63 -17.51
C GLY A 38 9.58 11.81 -18.77
N GLU A 39 8.56 12.23 -19.52
CA GLU A 39 8.23 11.56 -20.78
C GLU A 39 9.43 11.67 -21.75
N PRO A 40 9.80 10.58 -22.44
CA PRO A 40 10.89 10.63 -23.40
C PRO A 40 10.53 11.63 -24.51
N THR A 41 11.44 12.55 -24.80
CA THR A 41 11.27 13.59 -25.84
C THR A 41 11.19 13.02 -27.26
N SER A 42 11.58 11.76 -27.46
CA SER A 42 11.36 11.02 -28.71
C SER A 42 11.31 9.50 -28.50
N ALA A 43 10.56 8.78 -29.35
CA ALA A 43 10.41 7.33 -29.31
C ALA A 43 11.71 6.53 -29.54
N LEU A 44 12.79 7.19 -29.99
CA LEU A 44 14.09 6.57 -30.27
C LEU A 44 15.14 6.78 -29.14
N SER A 45 14.82 7.57 -28.10
CA SER A 45 15.76 7.94 -27.02
C SER A 45 15.52 7.20 -25.70
N TYR A 46 14.98 5.97 -25.74
CA TYR A 46 14.69 5.19 -24.52
C TYR A 46 15.94 4.93 -23.64
N GLY A 47 17.15 5.20 -24.14
CA GLY A 47 18.42 5.01 -23.43
C GLY A 47 19.23 6.27 -23.09
N GLU A 48 19.02 7.43 -23.73
CA GLU A 48 19.93 8.58 -23.59
C GLU A 48 19.29 9.82 -22.93
N ASP A 49 17.96 10.01 -22.98
CA ASP A 49 17.28 11.19 -22.41
C ASP A 49 16.19 10.84 -21.39
N LEU A 50 16.51 10.02 -20.38
CA LEU A 50 15.63 9.90 -19.21
C LEU A 50 15.76 11.19 -18.37
N THR A 51 14.92 12.17 -18.67
CA THR A 51 14.86 13.41 -17.88
C THR A 51 14.33 13.09 -16.49
N LEU A 52 15.16 13.21 -15.46
CA LEU A 52 14.71 13.00 -14.10
C LEU A 52 13.87 14.20 -13.64
N ARG A 53 12.61 13.95 -13.26
CA ARG A 53 11.78 14.94 -12.57
C ARG A 53 12.15 14.96 -11.09
N PHE A 54 12.59 16.13 -10.63
CA PHE A 54 12.84 16.42 -9.22
C PHE A 54 11.87 17.48 -8.74
N GLY A 55 10.77 17.04 -8.13
CA GLY A 55 9.85 17.90 -7.40
C GLY A 55 10.03 17.77 -5.88
N ASP A 56 9.07 18.33 -5.16
CA ASP A 56 9.11 18.42 -3.70
C ASP A 56 9.01 17.04 -3.01
N ILE A 57 9.51 17.03 -1.77
CA ILE A 57 9.22 15.98 -0.80
C ILE A 57 8.20 16.56 0.17
N THR A 58 7.08 15.88 0.33
CA THR A 58 6.02 16.28 1.26
C THR A 58 5.89 15.25 2.37
N VAL A 59 5.93 15.72 3.62
CA VAL A 59 5.70 14.92 4.82
C VAL A 59 4.47 15.53 5.53
N PRO A 60 3.26 15.00 5.28
CA PRO A 60 2.06 15.56 5.90
C PRO A 60 2.03 15.30 7.40
N PHE A 61 1.55 16.28 8.16
CA PHE A 61 1.21 16.06 9.56
C PHE A 61 0.00 15.13 9.67
N ILE A 62 0.18 14.00 10.32
CA ILE A 62 -0.90 13.05 10.62
C ILE A 62 -1.17 13.08 12.11
N LYS A 63 -2.41 13.44 12.48
CA LYS A 63 -2.83 13.39 13.87
C LYS A 63 -2.88 11.93 14.32
N MET A 64 -2.01 11.57 15.27
CA MET A 64 -2.07 10.26 15.91
C MET A 64 -3.34 10.14 16.73
N THR A 65 -4.10 9.10 16.45
CA THR A 65 -5.29 8.69 17.16
C THR A 65 -5.15 7.21 17.47
N GLU A 66 -5.81 6.76 18.53
CA GLU A 66 -5.72 5.38 18.98
C GLU A 66 -6.46 4.49 17.97
N PRO A 67 -5.76 3.65 17.16
CA PRO A 67 -6.37 3.04 15.98
C PRO A 67 -7.42 1.99 16.32
N LEU A 68 -7.23 1.20 17.37
CA LEU A 68 -8.15 0.13 17.75
C LEU A 68 -9.47 0.71 18.27
N GLY A 69 -9.42 1.79 19.06
CA GLY A 69 -10.62 2.50 19.48
C GLY A 69 -11.40 3.08 18.32
N LEU A 70 -10.73 3.65 17.32
CA LEU A 70 -11.39 4.11 16.10
C LEU A 70 -12.04 2.96 15.31
N GLU A 71 -11.37 1.83 15.19
CA GLU A 71 -11.89 0.64 14.52
C GLU A 71 -13.13 0.07 15.24
N VAL A 72 -13.07 -0.09 16.56
CA VAL A 72 -14.20 -0.57 17.38
C VAL A 72 -15.36 0.41 17.32
N GLN A 73 -15.10 1.71 17.37
CA GLN A 73 -16.13 2.73 17.24
C GLN A 73 -16.83 2.64 15.87
N HIS A 74 -16.05 2.54 14.78
CA HIS A 74 -16.58 2.35 13.43
C HIS A 74 -17.46 1.10 13.31
N PHE A 75 -17.04 -0.01 13.91
CA PHE A 75 -17.83 -1.23 13.96
C PHE A 75 -19.18 -1.02 14.66
N LEU A 76 -19.18 -0.41 15.85
CA LEU A 76 -20.41 -0.13 16.61
C LEU A 76 -21.34 0.81 15.86
N ASP A 77 -20.79 1.80 15.16
CA ASP A 77 -21.57 2.75 14.36
C ASP A 77 -22.25 2.04 13.18
N CYS A 78 -21.54 1.18 12.44
CA CYS A 78 -22.13 0.35 11.39
C CYS A 78 -23.22 -0.60 11.94
N CYS A 79 -23.03 -1.18 13.12
CA CYS A 79 -24.08 -2.01 13.76
C CYS A 79 -25.35 -1.22 14.06
N ARG A 80 -25.23 0.07 14.41
CA ARG A 80 -26.37 0.94 14.73
C ARG A 80 -27.05 1.50 13.49
N SER A 81 -26.26 1.94 12.50
CA SER A 81 -26.77 2.59 11.28
C SER A 81 -27.19 1.58 10.21
N GLY A 82 -26.66 0.36 10.24
CA GLY A 82 -26.80 -0.61 9.15
C GLY A 82 -25.92 -0.29 7.93
N GLU A 83 -25.00 0.68 8.04
CA GLU A 83 -24.05 0.99 6.98
C GLU A 83 -23.08 -0.16 6.75
N THR A 84 -22.64 -0.33 5.50
CA THR A 84 -21.61 -1.31 5.15
C THR A 84 -20.25 -0.84 5.67
N PRO A 85 -19.54 -1.63 6.51
CA PRO A 85 -18.21 -1.26 6.99
C PRO A 85 -17.21 -1.09 5.84
N ARG A 86 -16.17 -0.28 6.06
CA ARG A 86 -15.05 -0.13 5.11
C ARG A 86 -14.29 -1.44 4.88
N SER A 87 -14.21 -2.27 5.92
CA SER A 87 -13.58 -3.59 5.95
C SER A 87 -14.64 -4.64 6.34
N ASP A 88 -15.47 -5.02 5.37
CA ASP A 88 -16.56 -5.98 5.58
C ASP A 88 -16.11 -7.44 5.42
N GLY A 89 -17.04 -8.38 5.56
CA GLY A 89 -16.74 -9.81 5.38
C GLY A 89 -16.30 -10.18 3.96
N ARG A 90 -16.72 -9.44 2.93
CA ARG A 90 -16.28 -9.67 1.54
C ARG A 90 -14.84 -9.20 1.35
N ASP A 91 -14.46 -8.11 1.98
CA ASP A 91 -13.07 -7.66 2.05
C ASP A 91 -12.18 -8.71 2.72
N GLY A 92 -12.60 -9.23 3.88
CA GLY A 92 -11.91 -10.33 4.54
C GLY A 92 -11.76 -11.57 3.65
N LEU A 93 -12.81 -11.96 2.93
CA LEU A 93 -12.78 -13.08 1.98
C LEU A 93 -11.75 -12.86 0.85
N ARG A 94 -11.66 -11.65 0.29
CA ARG A 94 -10.67 -11.33 -0.74
C ARG A 94 -9.25 -11.50 -0.22
N VAL A 95 -8.96 -11.03 1.00
CA VAL A 95 -7.64 -11.19 1.64
C VAL A 95 -7.31 -12.67 1.82
N VAL A 96 -8.24 -13.47 2.35
CA VAL A 96 -8.01 -14.91 2.56
C VAL A 96 -7.69 -15.62 1.24
N ARG A 97 -8.43 -15.34 0.16
CA ARG A 97 -8.16 -15.93 -1.16
C ARG A 97 -6.77 -15.61 -1.70
N ILE A 98 -6.26 -14.40 -1.45
CA ILE A 98 -4.89 -14.04 -1.83
C ILE A 98 -3.89 -14.86 -1.01
N LEU A 99 -4.09 -14.98 0.31
CA LEU A 99 -3.22 -15.75 1.18
C LEU A 99 -3.19 -17.24 0.82
N GLU A 100 -4.33 -17.81 0.40
CA GLU A 100 -4.41 -19.18 -0.11
C GLU A 100 -3.59 -19.34 -1.39
N ALA A 101 -3.75 -18.45 -2.37
CA ALA A 101 -2.98 -18.47 -3.61
C ALA A 101 -1.47 -18.30 -3.38
N VAL A 102 -1.06 -17.48 -2.40
CA VAL A 102 0.33 -17.37 -1.98
C VAL A 102 0.83 -18.69 -1.41
N GLY A 103 0.04 -19.36 -0.57
CA GLY A 103 0.37 -20.68 -0.03
C GLY A 103 0.57 -21.73 -1.12
N GLU A 104 -0.34 -21.78 -2.10
CA GLU A 104 -0.22 -22.66 -3.28
C GLU A 104 1.03 -22.36 -4.10
N SER A 105 1.30 -21.07 -4.37
CA SER A 105 2.49 -20.63 -5.09
C SER A 105 3.77 -21.07 -4.39
N MET A 106 3.85 -20.87 -3.07
CA MET A 106 4.99 -21.30 -2.26
C MET A 106 5.21 -22.81 -2.30
N ALA A 107 4.14 -23.60 -2.22
CA ALA A 107 4.21 -25.07 -2.33
C ALA A 107 4.69 -25.51 -3.72
N ALA A 108 4.38 -24.74 -4.76
CA ALA A 108 4.84 -24.95 -6.14
C ALA A 108 6.20 -24.28 -6.46
N GLY A 109 6.98 -23.88 -5.46
CA GLY A 109 8.30 -23.29 -5.66
C GLY A 109 8.28 -21.86 -6.21
N GLY A 110 7.21 -21.11 -5.94
CA GLY A 110 7.01 -19.72 -6.39
C GLY A 110 6.37 -19.60 -7.78
N ALA A 111 5.77 -20.67 -8.30
CA ALA A 111 5.04 -20.62 -9.57
C ALA A 111 3.83 -19.67 -9.49
N PRO A 112 3.49 -18.93 -10.56
CA PRO A 112 2.31 -18.07 -10.57
C PRO A 112 1.02 -18.88 -10.35
N VAL A 113 0.14 -18.39 -9.48
CA VAL A 113 -1.19 -18.94 -9.24
C VAL A 113 -2.24 -17.91 -9.62
N VAL A 114 -3.22 -18.32 -10.42
CA VAL A 114 -4.33 -17.44 -10.82
C VAL A 114 -5.28 -17.28 -9.63
N THR A 115 -5.57 -16.04 -9.24
CA THR A 115 -6.56 -15.73 -8.22
C THR A 115 -7.58 -14.73 -8.77
N THR A 116 -8.87 -15.00 -8.54
CA THR A 116 -9.95 -14.07 -8.86
C THR A 116 -10.25 -13.25 -7.62
N VAL A 117 -9.69 -12.04 -7.59
CA VAL A 117 -10.02 -11.01 -6.61
C VAL A 117 -10.74 -9.91 -7.38
N GLU A 118 -12.01 -9.68 -7.08
CA GLU A 118 -12.72 -8.50 -7.58
C GLU A 118 -12.09 -7.27 -6.91
N VAL A 119 -11.49 -6.39 -7.70
CA VAL A 119 -10.88 -5.12 -7.27
C VAL A 119 -11.89 -4.00 -7.44
#